data_AF-A0A6M1PCL7-F1
#
_entry.id   AF-A0A6M1PCL7-F1
#
_cell.length_a   1.000
_cell.length_b   1.000
_cell.length_c   1.000
_cell.angle_alpha   90.00
_cell.angle_beta   90.00
_cell.angle_gamma   90.00
#
_symmetry.space_group_name_H-M   'P 1'
#
loop_
_entity.id
_entity.type
_entity.pdbx_description
1 polymer ?
#
loop_
_entity_poly.entity_id
_entity_poly.type
_entity_poly.pdbx_seq_one_letter_code
_entity_poly.pdbx_strand_id
1 'polypeptide(L)'
;MPSEAFDPDDITLSETAVGQDILLLITGGVRHIGAASTAYIRENGPAAATSAVPGHKEHTISELVAVKVAEALQRTVTVVMGIHYDDLSKAQIAQVVEIVERKVEEYLAGKK
;
A
#
# COMPACT_ATOMS: atom_id res chain seq x y z
N MET A 1 9.11 -2.28 -22.04
CA MET A 1 8.62 -2.66 -20.69
C MET A 1 7.27 -3.33 -20.90
N PRO A 2 6.81 -4.23 -20.02
CA PRO A 2 5.42 -4.67 -20.05
C PRO A 2 4.53 -3.41 -20.00
N SER A 3 3.49 -3.39 -20.82
CA SER A 3 2.51 -2.30 -20.91
C SER A 3 1.16 -2.87 -20.53
N GLU A 4 0.42 -2.18 -19.66
CA GLU A 4 -0.87 -2.68 -19.19
C GLU A 4 -1.89 -1.54 -19.16
N ALA A 5 -3.03 -1.80 -19.78
CA ALA A 5 -4.16 -0.89 -19.75
C ALA A 5 -4.72 -0.83 -18.32
N PHE A 6 -5.29 0.31 -17.95
CA PHE A 6 -5.86 0.48 -16.62
C PHE A 6 -7.03 -0.49 -16.39
N ASP A 7 -6.84 -1.41 -15.45
CA ASP A 7 -7.85 -2.31 -14.92
C ASP A 7 -7.98 -2.11 -13.39
N PRO A 8 -9.08 -1.51 -12.91
CA PRO A 8 -9.36 -1.33 -11.49
C PRO A 8 -9.32 -2.62 -10.67
N ASP A 9 -9.73 -3.74 -11.26
CA ASP A 9 -9.95 -5.00 -10.54
C ASP A 9 -8.65 -5.76 -10.27
N ASP A 10 -7.58 -5.47 -11.02
CA ASP A 10 -6.25 -6.08 -10.83
C ASP A 10 -5.47 -5.48 -9.63
N ILE A 11 -5.94 -4.38 -9.06
CA ILE A 11 -5.34 -3.89 -7.80
C ILE A 11 -5.66 -4.89 -6.69
N THR A 12 -4.62 -5.41 -6.04
CA THR A 12 -4.71 -6.45 -5.02
C THR A 12 -4.03 -5.99 -3.75
N LEU A 13 -4.58 -6.44 -2.61
CA LEU A 13 -3.97 -6.33 -1.30
C LEU A 13 -3.88 -7.75 -0.74
N SER A 14 -2.69 -8.16 -0.32
CA SER A 14 -2.46 -9.44 0.34
C SER A 14 -1.64 -9.24 1.61
N GLU A 15 -1.90 -10.09 2.60
CA GLU A 15 -1.23 -10.07 3.89
C GLU A 15 -0.32 -11.29 4.01
N THR A 16 0.84 -11.09 4.62
CA THR A 16 1.66 -12.15 5.21
C THR A 16 1.92 -11.81 6.67
N ALA A 17 1.49 -12.69 7.58
CA ALA A 17 1.79 -12.56 9.00
C ALA A 17 3.27 -12.87 9.26
N VAL A 18 3.95 -12.00 10.00
CA VAL A 18 5.36 -12.16 10.40
C VAL A 18 5.41 -12.18 11.92
N GLY A 19 5.05 -13.31 12.53
CA GLY A 19 4.84 -13.39 13.97
C GLY A 19 3.66 -12.50 14.39
N GLN A 20 3.93 -11.45 15.19
CA GLN A 20 2.92 -10.46 15.56
C GLN A 20 2.82 -9.29 14.55
N ASP A 21 3.81 -9.16 13.68
CA ASP A 21 3.89 -8.09 12.69
C ASP A 21 3.17 -8.48 11.39
N ILE A 22 2.91 -7.49 10.55
CA ILE A 22 2.12 -7.64 9.33
C ILE A 22 2.95 -7.12 8.15
N LEU A 23 3.07 -7.93 7.11
CA LEU A 23 3.51 -7.49 5.78
C LEU A 23 2.29 -7.40 4.87
N LEU A 24 2.02 -6.21 4.33
CA LEU A 24 1.02 -6.00 3.28
C LEU A 24 1.73 -5.81 1.94
N LEU A 25 1.30 -6.55 0.93
CA LEU A 25 1.71 -6.36 -0.45
C LEU A 25 0.52 -5.78 -1.23
N ILE A 26 0.70 -4.59 -1.80
CA ILE A 26 -0.30 -3.88 -2.59
C ILE A 26 0.22 -3.65 -4.01
N THR A 27 -0.40 -4.28 -5.00
CA THR A 27 0.11 -4.27 -6.39
C THR A 27 -1.03 -4.22 -7.40
N GLY A 28 -0.74 -3.78 -8.63
CA GLY A 28 -1.68 -3.80 -9.75
C GLY A 28 -0.99 -3.40 -11.05
N GLY A 29 -1.51 -3.85 -12.17
CA GLY A 29 -0.91 -3.71 -13.49
C GLY A 29 0.46 -4.36 -13.54
N VAL A 30 1.45 -3.63 -14.06
CA VAL A 30 2.85 -4.10 -14.12
C VAL A 30 3.46 -4.04 -12.73
N ARG A 31 3.24 -5.11 -11.96
CA ARG A 31 3.63 -5.26 -10.56
C ARG A 31 5.14 -5.14 -10.39
N HIS A 32 5.56 -4.33 -9.42
CA HIS A 32 6.97 -4.10 -9.08
C HIS A 32 7.08 -3.70 -7.60
N ILE A 33 8.29 -3.37 -7.15
CA ILE A 33 8.52 -2.72 -5.85
C ILE A 33 8.85 -1.26 -6.13
N GLY A 34 7.89 -0.36 -5.86
CA GLY A 34 8.08 1.09 -5.99
C GLY A 34 8.41 1.75 -4.65
N ALA A 35 7.83 1.25 -3.56
CA ALA A 35 8.16 1.68 -2.20
C ALA A 35 7.92 0.58 -1.17
N ALA A 36 8.65 0.67 -0.05
CA ALA A 36 8.41 -0.10 1.16
C ALA A 36 8.34 0.85 2.37
N SER A 37 7.22 0.85 3.09
CA SER A 37 7.00 1.69 4.27
C SER A 37 6.73 0.82 5.49
N THR A 38 7.52 0.98 6.55
CA THR A 38 7.32 0.27 7.82
C THR A 38 6.87 1.26 8.89
N ALA A 39 5.68 1.02 9.45
CA ALA A 39 5.12 1.77 10.56
C ALA A 39 5.03 0.94 11.83
N TYR A 40 5.19 1.58 12.98
CA TYR A 40 5.15 0.95 14.31
C TYR A 40 4.66 1.95 15.36
N ILE A 41 4.06 1.44 16.43
CA ILE A 41 3.50 2.25 17.52
C ILE A 41 4.60 2.78 18.43
N ARG A 42 4.54 4.08 18.77
CA ARG A 42 5.34 4.73 19.81
C ARG A 42 4.42 5.41 20.82
N GLU A 43 4.99 5.89 21.93
CA GLU A 43 4.24 6.59 22.99
C GLU A 43 3.45 7.82 22.49
N ASN A 44 3.96 8.53 21.47
CA ASN A 44 3.34 9.75 20.92
C ASN A 44 2.60 9.51 19.59
N GLY A 45 2.17 8.27 19.33
CA GLY A 45 1.54 7.87 18.07
C GLY A 45 2.46 7.03 17.18
N PRO A 46 1.98 6.56 16.03
CA PRO A 46 2.75 5.75 15.11
C PRO A 46 3.90 6.57 14.49
N ALA A 47 5.00 5.89 14.19
CA ALA A 47 6.06 6.42 13.35
C ALA A 47 6.26 5.50 12.15
N ALA A 48 6.64 6.07 11.01
CA ALA A 48 6.95 5.32 9.81
C ALA A 48 8.34 5.66 9.27
N ALA A 49 8.94 4.70 8.57
CA ALA A 49 10.11 4.89 7.75
C ALA A 49 9.83 4.32 6.36
N THR A 50 10.14 5.09 5.32
CA THR A 50 9.85 4.73 3.94
C THR A 50 11.12 4.66 3.11
N SER A 51 11.29 3.54 2.41
CA SER A 51 12.29 3.36 1.35
C SER A 51 11.58 3.43 0.00
N ALA A 52 11.83 4.52 -0.74
CA ALA A 52 11.30 4.71 -2.08
C ALA A 52 12.34 4.30 -3.13
N VAL A 53 11.93 3.50 -4.12
CA VAL A 53 12.78 3.18 -5.27
C VAL A 53 12.82 4.41 -6.19
N PRO A 54 14.01 4.88 -6.65
CA PRO A 54 14.09 6.07 -7.49
C PRO A 54 13.23 5.97 -8.76
N GLY A 55 12.48 7.03 -9.07
CA GLY A 55 11.58 7.09 -10.24
C GLY A 55 10.14 6.65 -9.97
N HIS A 56 9.87 6.06 -8.81
CA HIS A 56 8.56 5.55 -8.38
C HIS A 56 7.84 6.53 -7.44
N LYS A 57 6.50 6.46 -7.36
CA LYS A 57 5.67 7.46 -6.66
C LYS A 57 4.78 6.87 -5.57
N GLU A 58 4.89 5.58 -5.30
CA GLU A 58 3.98 4.86 -4.41
C GLU A 58 4.25 5.14 -2.92
N HIS A 59 5.40 5.76 -2.61
CA HIS A 59 5.87 6.03 -1.24
C HIS A 59 4.85 6.78 -0.36
N THR A 60 4.13 7.76 -0.91
CA THR A 60 3.12 8.51 -0.14
C THR A 60 1.95 7.61 0.27
N ILE A 61 1.50 6.74 -0.64
CA ILE A 61 0.36 5.86 -0.39
C ILE A 61 0.79 4.72 0.53
N SER A 62 1.97 4.11 0.30
CA SER A 62 2.47 3.03 1.16
C SER A 62 2.68 3.48 2.61
N GLU A 63 3.17 4.71 2.82
CA GLU A 63 3.36 5.26 4.16
C GLU A 63 2.04 5.51 4.89
N LEU A 64 1.07 6.14 4.21
CA LEU A 64 -0.26 6.37 4.76
C LEU A 64 -0.95 5.06 5.16
N VAL A 65 -0.87 4.04 4.29
CA VAL A 65 -1.44 2.72 4.58
C VAL A 65 -0.74 2.05 5.75
N ALA A 66 0.60 2.10 5.80
CA ALA A 66 1.37 1.48 6.90
C ALA A 66 0.97 2.10 8.25
N VAL A 67 0.93 3.43 8.33
CA VAL A 67 0.53 4.16 9.55
C VAL A 67 -0.89 3.78 9.97
N LYS A 68 -1.85 3.88 9.05
CA LYS A 68 -3.27 3.60 9.32
C LYS A 68 -3.49 2.19 9.84
N VAL A 69 -2.89 1.19 9.19
CA VAL A 69 -3.05 -0.21 9.59
C VAL A 69 -2.32 -0.50 10.90
N ALA A 70 -1.15 0.09 11.11
CA ALA A 70 -0.41 -0.05 12.37
C ALA A 70 -1.22 0.49 13.55
N GLU A 71 -1.80 1.69 13.42
CA GLU A 71 -2.70 2.28 14.42
C GLU A 71 -3.94 1.42 14.67
N ALA A 72 -4.62 0.99 13.61
CA ALA A 72 -5.87 0.24 13.73
C ALA A 72 -5.67 -1.13 14.41
N LEU A 73 -4.55 -1.79 14.14
CA LEU A 73 -4.29 -3.16 14.61
C LEU A 73 -3.30 -3.23 15.78
N GLN A 74 -2.74 -2.10 16.21
CA GLN A 74 -1.73 -2.00 17.26
C GLN A 74 -0.54 -2.95 17.05
N ARG A 75 -0.02 -2.97 15.81
CA ARG A 75 1.06 -3.87 15.35
C ARG A 75 2.06 -3.12 14.49
N THR A 76 3.28 -3.65 14.36
CA THR A 76 4.21 -3.19 13.32
C THR A 76 3.69 -3.67 11.96
N VAL A 77 3.66 -2.76 11.00
CA VAL A 77 3.15 -3.03 9.65
C VAL A 77 4.18 -2.55 8.64
N THR A 78 4.57 -3.45 7.74
CA THR A 78 5.31 -3.08 6.52
C THR A 78 4.39 -3.17 5.32
N VAL A 79 4.32 -2.12 4.51
CA VAL A 79 3.61 -2.09 3.23
C VAL A 79 4.65 -2.05 2.13
N VAL A 80 4.62 -3.04 1.24
CA VAL A 80 5.35 -3.03 -0.03
C VAL A 80 4.33 -2.73 -1.13
N MET A 81 4.61 -1.70 -1.93
CA MET A 81 3.68 -1.23 -2.97
C MET A 81 4.37 -1.04 -4.31
N GLY A 82 3.68 -1.44 -5.38
CA GLY A 82 4.07 -1.12 -6.76
C GLY A 82 2.91 -1.35 -7.71
N ILE A 83 2.39 -0.25 -8.26
CA ILE A 83 1.26 -0.23 -9.18
C ILE A 83 1.71 0.55 -10.41
N HIS A 84 1.61 -0.03 -11.60
CA HIS A 84 1.93 0.66 -12.84
C HIS A 84 0.93 0.32 -13.93
N TYR A 85 0.33 1.36 -14.49
CA TYR A 85 -0.46 1.30 -15.71
C TYR A 85 0.02 2.43 -16.64
N ASP A 86 -0.03 2.20 -17.94
CA ASP A 86 0.44 3.21 -18.90
C ASP A 86 -0.56 4.36 -19.04
N ASP A 87 -0.02 5.56 -19.25
CA ASP A 87 -0.77 6.77 -19.62
C ASP A 87 -1.97 7.10 -18.71
N LEU A 88 -1.85 6.82 -17.41
CA LEU A 88 -2.88 7.16 -16.43
C LEU A 88 -3.18 8.66 -16.44
N SER A 89 -4.45 8.99 -16.71
CA SER A 89 -4.96 10.34 -16.50
C SER A 89 -5.01 10.67 -15.00
N LYS A 90 -5.08 11.98 -14.66
CA LYS A 90 -5.25 12.41 -13.27
C LYS A 90 -6.48 11.79 -12.58
N ALA A 91 -7.56 11.61 -13.33
CA ALA A 91 -8.77 10.96 -12.81
C ALA A 91 -8.53 9.48 -12.49
N GLN A 92 -7.79 8.76 -13.34
CA GLN A 92 -7.46 7.36 -13.09
C GLN A 92 -6.44 7.22 -11.95
N ILE A 93 -5.50 8.14 -11.79
CA ILE A 93 -4.60 8.18 -10.62
C ILE A 93 -5.43 8.33 -9.33
N ALA A 94 -6.42 9.22 -9.32
CA ALA A 94 -7.32 9.36 -8.17
C ALA A 94 -8.11 8.07 -7.90
N GLN A 95 -8.60 7.40 -8.96
CA GLN A 95 -9.27 6.11 -8.82
C GLN A 95 -8.36 5.02 -8.25
N VAL A 96 -7.07 4.96 -8.65
CA VAL A 96 -6.09 4.03 -8.05
C VAL A 96 -6.01 4.25 -6.54
N VAL A 97 -5.90 5.51 -6.09
CA VAL A 97 -5.86 5.85 -4.66
C VAL A 97 -7.14 5.41 -3.95
N GLU A 98 -8.31 5.73 -4.49
CA GLU A 98 -9.62 5.35 -3.93
C GLU A 98 -9.77 3.82 -3.81
N ILE A 99 -9.31 3.05 -4.81
CA ILE A 99 -9.36 1.59 -4.80
C ILE A 99 -8.44 1.03 -3.70
N VAL A 100 -7.23 1.57 -3.57
CA VAL A 100 -6.29 1.16 -2.51
C VAL A 100 -6.89 1.47 -1.14
N GLU A 101 -7.41 2.67 -0.93
CA GLU A 101 -8.05 3.06 0.34
C GLU A 101 -9.21 2.13 0.68
N ARG A 102 -10.11 1.84 -0.28
CA ARG A 102 -11.23 0.92 -0.09
C ARG A 102 -10.76 -0.49 0.28
N LYS A 103 -9.75 -1.03 -0.41
CA LYS A 103 -9.21 -2.37 -0.10
C LYS A 103 -8.58 -2.43 1.29
N VAL A 104 -7.96 -1.35 1.74
CA VAL A 104 -7.43 -1.24 3.11
C VAL A 104 -8.56 -1.21 4.13
N GLU A 105 -9.66 -0.49 3.86
CA GLU A 105 -10.84 -0.51 4.73
C GLU A 105 -11.50 -1.89 4.80
N GLU A 106 -11.68 -2.56 3.65
CA GLU A 106 -12.19 -3.92 3.57
C GLU A 106 -11.31 -4.91 4.36
N TYR A 107 -9.98 -4.79 4.20
CA TYR A 107 -9.01 -5.56 4.95
C TYR A 107 -9.15 -5.35 6.46
N LEU A 108 -9.20 -4.09 6.93
CA LEU A 108 -9.35 -3.77 8.35
C LEU A 108 -10.71 -4.20 8.92
N ALA A 109 -11.79 -4.10 8.15
CA ALA A 109 -13.10 -4.57 8.56
C ALA A 109 -13.12 -6.08 8.83
N GLY A 110 -12.34 -6.86 8.07
CA GLY A 110 -12.17 -8.30 8.27
C GLY A 110 -11.27 -8.71 9.44
N LYS A 111 -10.66 -7.74 10.15
CA LYS A 111 -9.78 -7.98 11.32
C LYS A 111 -10.46 -7.73 12.67
N LYS A 112 -11.70 -7.24 12.66
CA LYS A 112 -12.51 -7.02 13.86
C LYS A 112 -13.12 -8.33 14.37
#